data_AF-A0A9P7DN58-F1
#
_entry.id   AF-A0A9P7DN58-F1
#
_cell.length_a   1.000
_cell.length_b   1.000
_cell.length_c   1.000
_cell.angle_alpha   90.00
_cell.angle_beta   90.00
_cell.angle_gamma   90.00
#
_symmetry.space_group_name_H-M   'P 1'
#
loop_
_entity.id
_entity.type
_entity.pdbx_description
1 polymer ?
#
loop_
_entity_poly.entity_id
_entity_poly.type
_entity_poly.pdbx_seq_one_letter_code
_entity_poly.pdbx_strand_id
1 'polypeptide(L)'
;MPRTKQTSLKSTGGLAPRKNGQITALLGKRQTAPPQILHEMVQSHQEIHSGPPNNDFCLICRDGTPSNDKDALYACDEPGCPRVMCTRCMLLPASRLHLIEQPGVKFHCIHCHTLLDKRSGDLTPFYGFFKDGNPVLPSFLPIVGQLQLSTRSQISARPVLVIHFKLVGFEATASPIDTVNLYLSSFFPDGGLRFIEVIFDLGTDAKVIAYSQQYQKLANDVMDDCNYQTVCIAITDHTDDNTGDPFLGYSGGTSYVAATVPDFMDSLLGPWGQVIQRAESSTLFFLGCGTIITQPEGFRGLRSSVVDHAFSHAVGFTAKHFHPSLASHFLISFAQAVIVEGFSLREAFPNMLEQSGLGMHTDVLLMTATPEDAVPLRITRYKWAHVSIRPWGNVLPLQCPQCGTPVVWERIQADSSQKYMVFRCPFTGCGCTNTERGRLPRKKYTCKAPEGSTLLPGRRRNASWLEVTLDFSGNNAETP
;
A
#
# COMPACT_ATOMS: atom_id res chain seq x y z
N MET A 1 46.02 -6.86 18.72
CA MET A 1 44.80 -6.09 19.03
C MET A 1 43.68 -7.06 19.36
N PRO A 2 43.02 -6.98 20.52
CA PRO A 2 41.88 -7.83 20.84
C PRO A 2 40.70 -7.51 19.90
N ARG A 3 40.11 -8.53 19.28
CA ARG A 3 38.89 -8.38 18.47
C ARG A 3 37.72 -8.10 19.42
N THR A 4 37.16 -6.90 19.37
CA THR A 4 35.88 -6.58 20.00
C THR A 4 34.76 -7.27 19.22
N LYS A 5 34.08 -8.21 19.88
CA LYS A 5 32.87 -8.84 19.33
C LYS A 5 31.69 -7.90 19.56
N GLN A 6 31.34 -7.11 18.55
CA GLN A 6 30.10 -6.35 18.57
C GLN A 6 28.93 -7.35 18.43
N THR A 7 28.08 -7.43 19.45
CA THR A 7 26.80 -8.13 19.34
C THR A 7 25.76 -7.11 18.92
N SER A 8 25.29 -7.18 17.68
CA SER A 8 24.16 -6.36 17.24
C SER A 8 22.92 -6.79 18.01
N LEU A 9 22.13 -5.83 18.47
CA LEU A 9 20.76 -6.08 18.91
C LEU A 9 20.02 -6.81 17.78
N LYS A 10 19.21 -7.82 18.12
CA LYS A 10 18.43 -8.57 17.13
C LYS A 10 17.44 -7.60 16.48
N SER A 11 17.71 -7.22 15.24
CA SER A 11 16.85 -6.32 14.48
C SER A 11 15.86 -7.05 13.56
N THR A 12 16.02 -8.38 13.37
CA THR A 12 15.20 -9.14 12.42
C THR A 12 15.00 -10.60 12.85
N GLY A 13 13.73 -11.04 12.86
CA GLY A 13 13.29 -12.44 12.98
C GLY A 13 13.69 -13.17 14.27
N GLY A 14 13.15 -14.36 14.46
CA GLY A 14 13.49 -15.19 15.60
C GLY A 14 12.54 -16.36 15.80
N LEU A 15 12.84 -17.14 16.83
CA LEU A 15 11.93 -18.17 17.33
C LEU A 15 11.22 -17.62 18.56
N ALA A 16 9.90 -17.79 18.61
CA ALA A 16 9.10 -17.51 19.79
C ALA A 16 8.14 -18.67 20.04
N PRO A 17 8.08 -19.22 21.27
CA PRO A 17 7.12 -20.26 21.57
C PRO A 17 5.70 -19.76 21.31
N ARG A 18 4.92 -20.58 20.59
CA ARG A 18 3.49 -20.35 20.37
C ARG A 18 2.76 -20.46 21.71
N LYS A 19 2.01 -19.42 22.08
CA LYS A 19 1.15 -19.44 23.25
C LYS A 19 -0.07 -20.31 22.94
N ASN A 20 -0.11 -21.50 23.51
CA ASN A 20 -1.25 -22.40 23.39
C ASN A 20 -2.36 -21.94 24.35
N GLY A 21 -3.39 -21.29 23.83
CA GLY A 21 -4.56 -20.86 24.60
C GLY A 21 -5.52 -20.05 23.75
N GLN A 22 -6.83 -20.20 23.96
CA GLN A 22 -7.86 -19.41 23.28
C GLN A 22 -7.87 -17.99 23.84
N ILE A 23 -6.98 -17.12 23.36
CA ILE A 23 -7.04 -15.68 23.66
C ILE A 23 -8.42 -15.12 23.26
N THR A 24 -8.97 -15.66 22.17
CA THR A 24 -10.33 -15.42 21.67
C THR A 24 -11.44 -15.72 22.69
N ALA A 25 -11.24 -16.61 23.66
CA ALA A 25 -12.25 -16.86 24.71
C ALA A 25 -12.35 -15.71 25.72
N LEU A 26 -11.30 -14.90 25.88
CA LEU A 26 -11.22 -13.86 26.91
C LEU A 26 -11.88 -12.54 26.48
N LEU A 27 -11.94 -12.25 25.19
CA LEU A 27 -12.51 -11.01 24.66
C LEU A 27 -14.03 -11.08 24.44
N GLY A 28 -14.65 -12.21 24.82
CA GLY A 28 -16.05 -12.50 24.51
C GLY A 28 -16.25 -12.90 23.05
N LYS A 29 -17.31 -13.65 22.76
CA LYS A 29 -17.64 -13.98 21.36
C LYS A 29 -17.88 -12.69 20.58
N ARG A 30 -17.05 -12.46 19.56
CA ARG A 30 -17.26 -11.41 18.55
C ARG A 30 -18.73 -11.44 18.12
N GLN A 31 -19.42 -10.31 18.25
CA GLN A 31 -20.61 -10.07 17.43
C GLN A 31 -20.08 -9.77 16.02
N THR A 32 -19.71 -10.80 15.27
CA THR A 32 -19.50 -10.64 13.84
C THR A 32 -20.85 -10.26 13.24
N ALA A 33 -21.01 -8.99 12.89
CA ALA A 33 -22.11 -8.55 12.04
C ALA A 33 -22.06 -9.43 10.77
N PRO A 34 -23.18 -10.08 10.36
CA PRO A 34 -23.18 -10.87 9.14
C PRO A 34 -22.66 -10.06 7.95
N PRO A 35 -21.98 -10.69 6.96
CA PRO A 35 -21.49 -10.01 5.75
C PRO A 35 -22.56 -9.17 5.01
N GLN A 36 -23.85 -9.48 5.22
CA GLN A 36 -24.99 -8.74 4.69
C GLN A 36 -25.07 -7.28 5.18
N ILE A 37 -24.58 -6.96 6.38
CA ILE A 37 -24.57 -5.59 6.90
C ILE A 37 -23.56 -4.71 6.14
N LEU A 38 -22.49 -5.28 5.60
CA LEU A 38 -21.55 -4.56 4.73
C LEU A 38 -22.21 -4.13 3.41
N HIS A 39 -23.10 -4.95 2.87
CA HIS A 39 -23.85 -4.62 1.65
C HIS A 39 -24.95 -3.57 1.92
N GLU A 40 -25.63 -3.64 3.07
CA GLU A 40 -26.64 -2.65 3.46
C GLU A 40 -26.02 -1.29 3.85
N MET A 41 -24.85 -1.24 4.49
CA MET A 41 -24.16 0.03 4.78
C MET A 41 -23.67 0.74 3.52
N VAL A 42 -23.31 -0.01 2.46
CA VAL A 42 -22.96 0.57 1.15
C VAL A 42 -24.20 1.11 0.42
N GLN A 43 -25.38 0.52 0.65
CA GLN A 43 -26.63 0.95 -0.01
C GLN A 43 -27.42 2.00 0.78
N SER A 44 -27.36 2.04 2.12
CA SER A 44 -28.12 2.96 2.96
C SER A 44 -27.52 4.38 3.07
N HIS A 45 -26.39 4.65 2.41
CA HIS A 45 -25.83 5.99 2.25
C HIS A 45 -26.36 6.73 1.00
N GLN A 46 -27.32 6.14 0.28
CA GLN A 46 -28.09 6.84 -0.75
C GLN A 46 -29.24 7.62 -0.08
N GLU A 47 -29.01 8.91 0.20
CA GLU A 47 -30.00 10.02 0.24
C GLU A 47 -29.56 11.21 1.13
N ILE A 48 -28.26 11.57 1.12
CA ILE A 48 -27.85 12.95 1.42
C ILE A 48 -27.13 13.48 0.19
N HIS A 49 -27.85 14.22 -0.65
CA HIS A 49 -27.39 14.84 -1.89
C HIS A 49 -26.35 15.98 -1.71
N SER A 50 -25.62 16.03 -0.59
CA SER A 50 -24.41 16.83 -0.51
C SER A 50 -23.26 15.99 -1.08
N GLY A 51 -22.88 16.26 -2.34
CA GLY A 51 -21.66 15.69 -2.91
C GLY A 51 -20.45 15.88 -1.99
N PRO A 52 -19.37 15.10 -2.16
CA PRO A 52 -18.18 15.23 -1.33
C PRO A 52 -17.70 16.68 -1.34
N PRO A 53 -17.23 17.22 -0.20
CA PRO A 53 -16.71 18.58 -0.17
C PRO A 53 -15.61 18.74 -1.23
N ASN A 54 -15.58 19.93 -1.83
CA ASN A 54 -14.52 20.29 -2.76
C ASN A 54 -13.17 20.34 -2.04
N ASN A 55 -12.11 20.05 -2.77
CA ASN A 55 -10.75 20.08 -2.24
C ASN A 55 -10.27 21.51 -1.96
N ASP A 56 -9.35 21.66 -1.01
CA ASP A 56 -8.78 22.97 -0.64
C ASP A 56 -7.59 23.41 -1.50
N PHE A 57 -7.09 22.52 -2.37
CA PHE A 57 -5.90 22.76 -3.16
C PHE A 57 -6.17 22.71 -4.66
N CYS A 58 -5.60 23.67 -5.39
CA CYS A 58 -5.69 23.74 -6.83
C CYS A 58 -5.06 22.51 -7.49
N LEU A 59 -5.80 21.84 -8.39
CA LEU A 59 -5.33 20.69 -9.16
C LEU A 59 -4.04 20.98 -9.96
N ILE A 60 -3.85 22.21 -10.40
CA ILE A 60 -2.73 22.59 -11.28
C ILE A 60 -1.44 22.80 -10.48
N CYS A 61 -1.46 23.70 -9.50
CA CYS A 61 -0.27 24.15 -8.79
C CYS A 61 -0.07 23.55 -7.40
N ARG A 62 -1.01 22.71 -6.92
CA ARG A 62 -1.03 22.12 -5.57
C ARG A 62 -1.06 23.10 -4.42
N ASP A 63 -1.27 24.38 -4.72
CA ASP A 63 -1.34 25.44 -3.74
C ASP A 63 -2.79 25.69 -3.35
N GLY A 64 -2.98 26.08 -2.09
CA GLY A 64 -4.22 26.66 -1.62
C GLY A 64 -4.26 28.15 -1.98
N THR A 65 -5.44 28.76 -1.95
CA THR A 65 -5.52 30.22 -1.95
C THR A 65 -5.37 30.69 -0.50
N PRO A 66 -4.40 31.58 -0.17
CA PRO A 66 -4.42 32.22 1.12
C PRO A 66 -5.76 32.95 1.29
N SER A 67 -6.22 33.12 2.53
CA SER A 67 -7.52 33.71 2.86
C SER A 67 -7.67 35.19 2.49
N ASN A 68 -6.81 35.73 1.61
CA ASN A 68 -6.88 37.08 1.11
C ASN A 68 -7.69 37.12 -0.20
N ASP A 69 -8.71 37.98 -0.22
CA ASP A 69 -9.81 38.11 -1.21
C ASP A 69 -9.48 38.13 -2.72
N LYS A 70 -8.20 38.10 -3.13
CA LYS A 70 -7.81 38.21 -4.54
C LYS A 70 -7.64 36.87 -5.25
N ASP A 71 -7.39 35.80 -4.52
CA ASP A 71 -7.21 34.48 -5.11
C ASP A 71 -8.41 33.59 -4.77
N ALA A 72 -9.20 33.25 -5.78
CA ALA A 72 -10.37 32.40 -5.63
C ALA A 72 -10.09 30.98 -6.15
N LEU A 73 -10.71 30.00 -5.49
CA LEU A 73 -10.80 28.62 -5.97
C LEU A 73 -12.16 28.42 -6.64
N TYR A 74 -12.16 27.98 -7.90
CA TYR A 74 -13.37 27.54 -8.59
C TYR A 74 -13.53 26.04 -8.43
N ALA A 75 -14.61 25.64 -7.77
CA ALA A 75 -15.01 24.24 -7.63
C ALA A 75 -15.73 23.73 -8.88
N CYS A 76 -15.40 22.48 -9.26
CA CYS A 76 -16.04 21.83 -10.39
C CYS A 76 -17.50 21.48 -10.06
N ASP A 77 -18.43 21.91 -10.91
CA ASP A 77 -19.87 21.65 -10.77
C ASP A 77 -20.30 20.28 -11.32
N GLU A 78 -19.37 19.52 -11.91
CA GLU A 78 -19.63 18.15 -12.36
C GLU A 78 -19.89 17.21 -11.18
N PRO A 79 -21.02 16.47 -11.16
CA PRO A 79 -21.39 15.60 -10.05
C PRO A 79 -20.27 14.63 -9.66
N GLY A 80 -19.90 14.65 -8.38
CA GLY A 80 -18.87 13.76 -7.83
C GLY A 80 -17.42 14.17 -8.11
N CYS A 81 -17.17 15.33 -8.73
CA CYS A 81 -15.82 15.84 -8.95
C CYS A 81 -15.41 16.84 -7.84
N PRO A 82 -14.51 16.49 -6.91
CA PRO A 82 -14.12 17.40 -5.83
C PRO A 82 -13.03 18.40 -6.24
N ARG A 83 -12.68 18.50 -7.53
CA ARG A 83 -11.50 19.26 -7.97
C ARG A 83 -11.79 20.76 -8.00
N VAL A 84 -10.78 21.53 -7.60
CA VAL A 84 -10.78 22.99 -7.69
C VAL A 84 -9.62 23.50 -8.56
N MET A 85 -9.80 24.68 -9.14
CA MET A 85 -8.74 25.40 -9.86
C MET A 85 -8.66 26.85 -9.38
N CYS A 86 -7.47 27.34 -9.07
CA CYS A 86 -7.28 28.71 -8.61
C CYS A 86 -7.20 29.71 -9.77
N THR A 87 -7.60 30.95 -9.49
CA THR A 87 -7.46 32.10 -10.41
C THR A 87 -6.02 32.34 -10.87
N ARG A 88 -5.01 31.99 -10.07
CA ARG A 88 -3.59 32.12 -10.49
C ARG A 88 -3.21 31.20 -11.64
N CYS A 89 -3.89 30.06 -11.76
CA CYS A 89 -3.62 29.09 -12.82
C CYS A 89 -4.47 29.32 -14.08
N MET A 90 -5.45 30.22 -14.03
CA MET A 90 -6.41 30.48 -15.11
C MET A 90 -6.43 31.97 -15.46
N LEU A 91 -6.23 32.33 -16.73
CA LEU A 91 -6.35 33.74 -17.13
C LEU A 91 -7.81 34.15 -17.32
N LEU A 92 -8.42 34.65 -16.25
CA LEU A 92 -9.78 35.19 -16.29
C LEU A 92 -9.78 36.65 -16.79
N PRO A 93 -10.51 36.98 -17.88
CA PRO A 93 -10.61 38.35 -18.35
C PRO A 93 -11.37 39.21 -17.33
N ALA A 94 -10.71 40.22 -16.75
CA ALA A 94 -11.31 41.09 -15.72
C ALA A 94 -12.64 41.74 -16.16
N SER A 95 -12.74 42.09 -17.45
CA SER A 95 -13.97 42.66 -18.05
C SER A 95 -15.16 41.68 -18.10
N ARG A 96 -14.95 40.40 -17.82
CA ARG A 96 -15.94 39.33 -17.94
C ARG A 96 -16.22 38.59 -16.62
N LEU A 97 -15.60 38.98 -15.50
CA LEU A 97 -15.86 38.36 -14.19
C LEU A 97 -17.35 38.39 -13.82
N HIS A 98 -18.02 39.52 -14.07
CA HIS A 98 -19.47 39.66 -13.87
C HIS A 98 -20.33 38.66 -14.66
N LEU A 99 -19.82 38.07 -15.75
CA LEU A 99 -20.52 37.00 -16.48
C LEU A 99 -20.34 35.66 -15.80
N ILE A 100 -19.14 35.37 -15.28
CA ILE A 100 -18.80 34.13 -14.58
C ILE A 100 -19.57 34.05 -13.26
N GLU A 101 -19.75 35.19 -12.59
CA GLU A 101 -20.46 35.30 -11.30
C GLU A 101 -21.99 35.27 -11.42
N GLN A 102 -22.54 35.14 -12.64
CA GLN A 102 -23.99 35.08 -12.83
C GLN A 102 -24.60 33.80 -12.24
N PRO A 103 -25.81 33.88 -11.67
CA PRO A 103 -26.55 32.69 -11.28
C PRO A 103 -26.72 31.70 -12.44
N GLY A 104 -26.50 30.41 -12.14
CA GLY A 104 -26.63 29.30 -13.09
C GLY A 104 -25.40 29.04 -13.97
N VAL A 105 -24.34 29.84 -13.83
CA VAL A 105 -23.04 29.52 -14.43
C VAL A 105 -22.38 28.38 -13.66
N LYS A 106 -21.88 27.40 -14.39
CA LYS A 106 -21.18 26.23 -13.88
C LYS A 106 -19.73 26.23 -14.35
N PHE A 107 -18.81 25.89 -13.45
CA PHE A 107 -17.41 25.65 -13.75
C PHE A 107 -17.15 24.15 -13.96
N HIS A 108 -16.50 23.82 -15.07
CA HIS A 108 -16.04 22.46 -15.37
C HIS A 108 -14.51 22.47 -15.34
N CYS A 109 -13.91 21.69 -14.45
CA CYS A 109 -12.46 21.63 -14.35
C CYS A 109 -11.82 20.96 -15.60
N ILE A 110 -10.52 21.19 -15.79
CA ILE A 110 -9.78 20.63 -16.93
C ILE A 110 -9.83 19.10 -16.97
N HIS A 111 -9.89 18.42 -15.82
CA HIS A 111 -10.03 16.97 -15.78
C HIS A 111 -11.33 16.50 -16.41
N CYS A 112 -12.47 17.03 -15.95
CA CYS A 112 -13.79 16.65 -16.47
C CYS A 112 -13.90 16.98 -17.96
N HIS A 113 -13.39 18.14 -18.39
CA HIS A 113 -13.29 18.48 -19.81
C HIS A 113 -12.54 17.41 -20.60
N THR A 114 -11.31 17.07 -20.19
CA THR A 114 -10.51 16.05 -20.91
C THR A 114 -11.13 14.66 -20.87
N LEU A 115 -11.91 14.34 -19.83
CA LEU A 115 -12.63 13.07 -19.73
C LEU A 115 -13.82 13.03 -20.68
N LEU A 116 -14.54 14.14 -20.84
CA LEU A 116 -15.63 14.28 -21.81
C LEU A 116 -15.10 14.16 -23.24
N ASP A 117 -14.04 14.90 -23.60
CA ASP A 117 -13.40 14.84 -24.92
C ASP A 117 -12.92 13.41 -25.26
N LYS A 118 -12.34 12.69 -24.27
CA LYS A 118 -11.94 11.29 -24.46
C LYS A 118 -13.12 10.34 -24.70
N ARG A 119 -14.27 10.60 -24.08
CA ARG A 119 -15.48 9.78 -24.24
C ARG A 119 -16.19 10.08 -25.56
N SER A 120 -16.23 11.33 -26.00
CA SER A 120 -16.80 11.72 -27.29
C SER A 120 -15.91 11.35 -28.46
N GLY A 121 -14.58 11.34 -28.25
CA GLY A 121 -13.59 11.20 -29.33
C GLY A 121 -13.28 12.52 -30.04
N ASP A 122 -13.92 13.62 -29.62
CA ASP A 122 -13.77 14.95 -30.20
C ASP A 122 -12.99 15.85 -29.23
N LEU A 123 -11.84 16.37 -29.68
CA LEU A 123 -11.04 17.31 -28.90
C LEU A 123 -11.61 18.72 -29.06
N THR A 124 -12.03 19.33 -27.94
CA THR A 124 -12.63 20.66 -27.95
C THR A 124 -11.82 21.67 -27.14
N PRO A 125 -11.86 22.98 -27.47
CA PRO A 125 -11.20 24.00 -26.65
C PRO A 125 -11.79 24.05 -25.24
N PHE A 126 -10.93 24.20 -24.23
CA PHE A 126 -11.36 24.32 -22.83
C PHE A 126 -11.92 25.72 -22.54
N TYR A 127 -13.21 25.84 -22.25
CA TYR A 127 -13.85 27.13 -21.90
C TYR A 127 -14.02 27.35 -20.39
N GLY A 128 -14.00 26.28 -19.59
CA GLY A 128 -14.12 26.31 -18.14
C GLY A 128 -15.52 26.67 -17.60
N PHE A 129 -16.19 27.68 -18.14
CA PHE A 129 -17.46 28.20 -17.61
C PHE A 129 -18.61 28.08 -18.62
N PHE A 130 -19.71 27.50 -18.17
CA PHE A 130 -20.88 27.19 -19.01
C PHE A 130 -22.18 27.67 -18.37
N LYS A 131 -23.11 28.14 -19.19
CA LYS A 131 -24.49 28.45 -18.78
C LYS A 131 -25.44 27.81 -19.81
N ASP A 132 -26.37 27.00 -19.33
CA ASP A 132 -27.31 26.26 -20.19
C ASP A 132 -26.60 25.45 -21.29
N GLY A 133 -25.45 24.86 -20.95
CA GLY A 133 -24.60 24.08 -21.86
C GLY A 133 -23.73 24.88 -22.83
N ASN A 134 -23.83 26.21 -22.84
CA ASN A 134 -23.07 27.07 -23.75
C ASN A 134 -21.89 27.75 -23.02
N PRO A 135 -20.71 27.90 -23.66
CA PRO A 135 -19.60 28.66 -23.10
C PRO A 135 -19.99 30.10 -22.75
N VAL A 136 -19.65 30.54 -21.53
CA VAL A 136 -19.87 31.93 -21.09
C VAL A 136 -18.79 32.86 -21.65
N LEU A 137 -17.58 32.35 -21.82
CA LEU A 137 -16.46 33.09 -22.38
C LEU A 137 -16.46 33.00 -23.92
N PRO A 138 -16.15 34.09 -24.64
CA PRO A 138 -16.14 34.11 -26.11
C PRO A 138 -14.94 33.36 -26.72
N SER A 139 -13.96 32.98 -25.91
CA SER A 139 -12.74 32.25 -26.31
C SER A 139 -12.41 31.21 -25.25
N PHE A 140 -11.55 30.25 -25.62
CA PHE A 140 -11.03 29.27 -24.66
C PHE A 140 -10.36 29.97 -23.46
N LEU A 141 -10.42 29.32 -22.31
CA LEU A 141 -9.83 29.76 -21.05
C LEU A 141 -8.35 29.34 -21.00
N PRO A 142 -7.38 30.27 -21.06
CA PRO A 142 -5.97 29.90 -21.01
C PRO A 142 -5.58 29.41 -19.61
N ILE A 143 -4.98 28.22 -19.55
CA ILE A 143 -4.32 27.70 -18.35
C ILE A 143 -2.86 28.14 -18.40
N VAL A 144 -2.45 28.98 -17.44
CA VAL A 144 -1.07 29.50 -17.33
C VAL A 144 -0.27 28.79 -16.25
N GLY A 145 -0.95 28.08 -15.34
CA GLY A 145 -0.28 27.26 -14.34
C GLY A 145 0.40 26.05 -14.97
N GLN A 146 1.54 25.65 -14.42
CA GLN A 146 2.19 24.39 -14.78
C GLN A 146 1.56 23.25 -13.98
N LEU A 147 1.04 22.25 -14.68
CA LEU A 147 0.47 21.06 -14.06
C LEU A 147 1.56 20.28 -13.31
N GLN A 148 1.44 20.21 -11.98
CA GLN A 148 2.40 19.52 -11.12
C GLN A 148 2.05 18.04 -10.85
N LEU A 149 0.82 17.63 -11.16
CA LEU A 149 0.28 16.28 -10.94
C LEU A 149 -0.33 15.71 -12.21
N SER A 150 -0.77 14.45 -12.20
CA SER A 150 -1.62 13.98 -13.30
C SER A 150 -2.93 14.76 -13.31
N THR A 151 -3.52 15.03 -14.49
CA THR A 151 -4.88 15.60 -14.54
C THR A 151 -5.90 14.67 -13.89
N ARG A 152 -5.58 13.39 -13.72
CA ARG A 152 -6.41 12.40 -13.01
C ARG A 152 -6.28 12.49 -11.49
N SER A 153 -5.22 13.07 -10.96
CA SER A 153 -5.05 13.25 -9.52
C SER A 153 -6.14 14.18 -8.97
N GLN A 154 -6.36 14.10 -7.67
CA GLN A 154 -6.99 15.17 -6.90
C GLN A 154 -6.02 15.60 -5.80
N ILE A 155 -6.38 16.52 -4.92
CA ILE A 155 -5.58 16.80 -3.72
C ILE A 155 -6.56 16.79 -2.57
N SER A 156 -6.73 15.60 -2.02
CA SER A 156 -7.77 15.32 -1.05
C SER A 156 -7.36 15.78 0.34
N ALA A 157 -8.23 16.58 0.96
CA ALA A 157 -8.16 16.91 2.38
C ALA A 157 -9.13 16.05 3.22
N ARG A 158 -9.50 14.86 2.72
CA ARG A 158 -10.40 13.95 3.45
C ARG A 158 -9.76 13.53 4.77
N PRO A 159 -10.53 13.44 5.88
CA PRO A 159 -9.96 13.04 7.16
C PRO A 159 -9.27 11.68 7.13
N VAL A 160 -8.03 11.64 7.61
CA VAL A 160 -7.14 10.47 7.62
C VAL A 160 -6.73 10.15 9.05
N LEU A 161 -6.92 8.89 9.43
CA LEU A 161 -6.39 8.32 10.65
C LEU A 161 -5.24 7.37 10.31
N VAL A 162 -4.10 7.57 10.95
CA VAL A 162 -2.94 6.67 10.86
C VAL A 162 -2.69 6.07 12.24
N ILE A 163 -2.76 4.75 12.36
CA ILE A 163 -2.44 4.02 13.59
C ILE A 163 -1.21 3.16 13.35
N HIS A 164 -0.15 3.36 14.13
CA HIS A 164 1.06 2.56 14.06
C HIS A 164 1.23 1.71 15.31
N PHE A 165 1.00 0.40 15.17
CA PHE A 165 1.29 -0.60 16.20
C PHE A 165 2.77 -1.01 16.14
N LYS A 166 3.49 -0.86 17.25
CA LYS A 166 4.87 -1.27 17.43
C LYS A 166 4.95 -2.33 18.54
N LEU A 167 5.56 -3.48 18.24
CA LEU A 167 5.88 -4.47 19.26
C LEU A 167 6.79 -3.82 20.33
N VAL A 168 6.50 -4.06 21.61
CA VAL A 168 7.38 -3.64 22.72
C VAL A 168 8.82 -4.10 22.49
N GLY A 169 9.80 -3.27 22.83
CA GLY A 169 11.23 -3.58 22.62
C GLY A 169 11.73 -3.39 21.18
N PHE A 170 10.85 -3.01 20.25
CA PHE A 170 11.25 -2.62 18.90
C PHE A 170 11.72 -1.15 18.89
N GLU A 171 12.99 -0.92 19.20
CA GLU A 171 13.61 0.41 19.19
C GLU A 171 14.10 0.77 17.78
N ALA A 172 13.20 1.18 16.89
CA ALA A 172 13.57 1.86 15.66
C ALA A 172 13.47 3.38 15.86
N THR A 173 14.60 4.08 15.84
CA THR A 173 14.69 5.54 16.02
C THR A 173 14.07 6.34 14.86
N ALA A 174 13.57 5.69 13.81
CA ALA A 174 12.81 6.30 12.73
C ALA A 174 11.97 5.23 12.01
N SER A 175 10.66 5.21 12.27
CA SER A 175 9.74 4.36 11.51
C SER A 175 9.46 4.99 10.14
N PRO A 176 9.31 4.18 9.07
CA PRO A 176 8.71 4.61 7.82
C PRO A 176 7.40 5.37 7.99
N ILE A 177 6.60 4.99 8.99
CA ILE A 177 5.29 5.58 9.24
C ILE A 177 5.40 6.98 9.86
N ASP A 178 6.42 7.22 10.68
CA ASP A 178 6.70 8.56 11.21
C ASP A 178 6.99 9.53 10.04
N THR A 179 7.70 9.03 9.02
CA THR A 179 7.98 9.79 7.80
C THR A 179 6.71 10.07 6.99
N VAL A 180 5.80 9.10 6.92
CA VAL A 180 4.48 9.29 6.29
C VAL A 180 3.68 10.37 7.03
N ASN A 181 3.61 10.30 8.36
CA ASN A 181 2.89 11.29 9.15
C ASN A 181 3.46 12.71 8.92
N LEU A 182 4.79 12.85 8.96
CA LEU A 182 5.45 14.12 8.68
C LEU A 182 5.13 14.64 7.28
N TYR A 183 5.18 13.76 6.26
CA TYR A 183 4.81 14.12 4.89
C TYR A 183 3.35 14.56 4.77
N LEU A 184 2.42 13.84 5.40
CA LEU A 184 0.99 14.16 5.33
C LEU A 184 0.67 15.47 6.04
N SER A 185 1.36 15.81 7.14
CA SER A 185 1.03 17.01 7.93
C SER A 185 0.98 18.31 7.12
N SER A 186 1.75 18.45 6.04
CA SER A 186 1.71 19.64 5.17
C SER A 186 0.44 19.76 4.32
N PHE A 187 -0.33 18.68 4.16
CA PHE A 187 -1.58 18.65 3.41
C PHE A 187 -2.83 18.77 4.30
N PHE A 188 -2.64 18.78 5.62
CA PHE A 188 -3.71 18.86 6.61
C PHE A 188 -3.47 20.02 7.61
N PRO A 189 -3.28 21.26 7.13
CA PRO A 189 -2.94 22.40 7.99
C PRO A 189 -4.04 22.75 8.99
N ASP A 190 -5.30 22.51 8.63
CA ASP A 190 -6.49 22.84 9.43
C ASP A 190 -7.05 21.63 10.19
N GLY A 191 -6.28 20.54 10.29
CA GLY A 191 -6.68 19.30 10.93
C GLY A 191 -7.15 18.24 9.93
N GLY A 192 -7.90 17.24 10.42
CA GLY A 192 -8.33 16.08 9.62
C GLY A 192 -7.31 14.94 9.55
N LEU A 193 -6.03 15.19 9.87
CA LEU A 193 -5.02 14.13 10.07
C LEU A 193 -4.86 13.83 11.56
N ARG A 194 -4.98 12.56 11.94
CA ARG A 194 -4.62 12.08 13.29
C ARG A 194 -3.65 10.92 13.20
N PHE A 195 -2.56 11.00 13.96
CA PHE A 195 -1.57 9.95 14.09
C PHE A 195 -1.56 9.39 15.51
N ILE A 196 -1.69 8.07 15.63
CA ILE A 196 -1.69 7.36 16.90
C ILE A 196 -0.60 6.30 16.85
N GLU A 197 0.38 6.41 17.73
CA GLU A 197 1.36 5.36 17.95
C GLU A 197 0.93 4.49 19.15
N VAL A 198 0.97 3.18 18.96
CA VAL A 198 0.59 2.19 19.96
C VAL A 198 1.75 1.22 20.16
N ILE A 199 2.42 1.31 21.30
CA ILE A 199 3.38 0.29 21.72
C ILE A 199 2.61 -0.81 22.44
N PHE A 200 2.66 -2.05 21.92
CA PHE A 200 1.88 -3.16 22.47
C PHE A 200 2.77 -4.25 23.08
N ASP A 201 2.26 -4.84 24.17
CA ASP A 201 2.76 -6.07 24.79
C ASP A 201 1.56 -6.91 25.23
N LEU A 202 1.27 -7.94 24.46
CA LEU A 202 0.13 -8.86 24.60
C LEU A 202 0.58 -10.24 25.10
N GLY A 203 1.81 -10.35 25.65
CA GLY A 203 2.43 -11.63 25.96
C GLY A 203 1.71 -12.47 27.03
N THR A 204 0.76 -11.90 27.77
CA THR A 204 -0.05 -12.59 28.79
C THR A 204 -1.52 -12.18 28.69
N ASP A 205 -2.42 -13.01 29.20
CA ASP A 205 -3.88 -12.73 29.17
C ASP A 205 -4.24 -11.45 29.92
N ALA A 206 -3.63 -11.23 31.08
CA ALA A 206 -3.81 -10.00 31.85
C ALA A 206 -3.40 -8.75 31.05
N LYS A 207 -2.32 -8.84 30.26
CA LYS A 207 -1.88 -7.75 29.39
C LYS A 207 -2.83 -7.52 28.22
N VAL A 208 -3.39 -8.59 27.62
CA VAL A 208 -4.42 -8.47 26.56
C VAL A 208 -5.67 -7.77 27.08
N ILE A 209 -6.16 -8.15 28.26
CA ILE A 209 -7.33 -7.51 28.88
C ILE A 209 -7.05 -6.03 29.18
N ALA A 210 -5.90 -5.73 29.77
CA ALA A 210 -5.50 -4.35 30.08
C ALA A 210 -5.38 -3.49 28.81
N TYR A 211 -4.72 -4.02 27.77
CA TYR A 211 -4.63 -3.38 26.46
C TYR A 211 -6.02 -3.10 25.88
N SER A 212 -6.90 -4.12 25.86
CA SER A 212 -8.24 -3.99 25.29
C SER A 212 -9.05 -2.89 25.99
N GLN A 213 -9.05 -2.86 27.34
CA GLN A 213 -9.75 -1.82 28.10
C GLN A 213 -9.20 -0.42 27.84
N GLN A 214 -7.87 -0.28 27.82
CA GLN A 214 -7.21 1.01 27.59
C GLN A 214 -7.54 1.56 26.20
N TYR A 215 -7.36 0.74 25.16
CA TYR A 215 -7.49 1.20 23.78
C TYR A 215 -8.93 1.19 23.28
N GLN A 216 -9.86 0.49 23.92
CA GLN A 216 -11.29 0.62 23.61
C GLN A 216 -11.78 2.04 23.89
N LYS A 217 -11.34 2.63 25.01
CA LYS A 217 -11.66 4.03 25.32
C LYS A 217 -11.10 4.96 24.25
N LEU A 218 -9.82 4.82 23.89
CA LEU A 218 -9.19 5.65 22.88
C LEU A 218 -9.87 5.50 21.50
N ALA A 219 -10.24 4.28 21.11
CA ALA A 219 -10.94 4.03 19.87
C ALA A 219 -12.32 4.71 19.84
N ASN A 220 -13.05 4.71 20.97
CA ASN A 220 -14.31 5.44 21.08
C ASN A 220 -14.07 6.96 20.94
N ASP A 221 -13.07 7.51 21.64
CA ASP A 221 -12.72 8.93 21.53
C ASP A 221 -12.35 9.32 20.09
N VAL A 222 -11.69 8.43 19.34
CA VAL A 222 -11.37 8.63 17.91
C VAL A 222 -12.63 8.65 17.05
N MET A 223 -13.60 7.78 17.32
CA MET A 223 -14.86 7.76 16.58
C MET A 223 -15.75 8.98 16.87
N ASP A 224 -15.66 9.54 18.07
CA ASP A 224 -16.43 10.72 18.48
C ASP A 224 -15.79 12.03 17.97
N ASP A 225 -14.46 12.05 17.79
CA ASP A 225 -13.68 13.22 17.36
C ASP A 225 -13.90 13.57 15.88
N CYS A 226 -13.79 12.58 14.98
CA CYS A 226 -13.90 12.81 13.54
C CYS A 226 -14.37 11.57 12.78
N ASN A 227 -15.14 11.78 11.71
CA ASN A 227 -15.47 10.72 10.77
C ASN A 227 -14.31 10.50 9.79
N TYR A 228 -13.31 9.74 10.22
CA TYR A 228 -12.15 9.39 9.39
C TYR A 228 -12.56 8.53 8.19
N GLN A 229 -12.43 9.09 6.99
CA GLN A 229 -12.78 8.38 5.75
C GLN A 229 -11.68 7.40 5.33
N THR A 230 -10.42 7.73 5.62
CA THR A 230 -9.28 6.88 5.31
C THR A 230 -8.59 6.44 6.60
N VAL A 231 -8.45 5.14 6.80
CA VAL A 231 -7.73 4.54 7.94
C VAL A 231 -6.52 3.77 7.44
N CYS A 232 -5.33 4.18 7.85
CA CYS A 232 -4.08 3.48 7.59
C CYS A 232 -3.60 2.82 8.88
N ILE A 233 -3.52 1.50 8.90
CA ILE A 233 -2.98 0.73 10.02
C ILE A 233 -1.65 0.15 9.60
N ALA A 234 -0.60 0.45 10.36
CA ALA A 234 0.69 -0.19 10.20
C ALA A 234 1.01 -1.04 11.44
N ILE A 235 1.51 -2.25 11.23
CA ILE A 235 1.98 -3.14 12.28
C ILE A 235 3.46 -3.41 12.05
N THR A 236 4.31 -2.98 12.97
CA THR A 236 5.74 -3.31 12.98
C THR A 236 5.99 -4.38 14.03
N ASP A 237 6.29 -5.59 13.53
CA ASP A 237 6.38 -6.78 14.35
C ASP A 237 7.41 -7.78 13.78
N HIS A 238 7.80 -8.75 14.60
CA HIS A 238 8.48 -9.95 14.17
C HIS A 238 7.48 -11.09 13.98
N THR A 239 7.89 -12.06 13.18
CA THR A 239 7.11 -13.28 12.95
C THR A 239 8.04 -14.47 13.17
N ASP A 240 7.50 -15.54 13.73
CA ASP A 240 8.26 -16.75 14.00
C ASP A 240 8.78 -17.34 12.67
N ASP A 241 10.05 -17.73 12.66
CA ASP A 241 10.72 -18.21 11.45
C ASP A 241 10.10 -19.50 10.88
N ASN A 242 9.48 -20.31 11.73
CA ASN A 242 8.95 -21.62 11.38
C ASN A 242 7.45 -21.57 11.09
N THR A 243 6.68 -20.86 11.92
CA THR A 243 5.21 -20.85 11.78
C THR A 243 4.67 -19.63 11.04
N GLY A 244 5.43 -18.53 11.00
CA GLY A 244 4.96 -17.25 10.49
C GLY A 244 4.06 -16.50 11.47
N ASP A 245 3.93 -16.97 12.71
CA ASP A 245 3.11 -16.37 13.76
C ASP A 245 3.70 -15.04 14.25
N PRO A 246 2.90 -13.96 14.32
CA PRO A 246 3.35 -12.68 14.88
C PRO A 246 3.69 -12.76 16.37
N PHE A 247 4.59 -11.90 16.82
CA PHE A 247 4.99 -11.86 18.23
C PHE A 247 3.95 -11.05 19.02
N LEU A 248 3.51 -11.58 20.15
CA LEU A 248 2.57 -10.86 21.03
C LEU A 248 3.29 -9.89 21.97
N GLY A 249 4.53 -10.18 22.38
CA GLY A 249 5.23 -9.44 23.41
C GLY A 249 5.87 -10.36 24.44
N TYR A 250 6.23 -9.83 25.60
CA TYR A 250 6.98 -10.56 26.62
C TYR A 250 6.08 -11.41 27.52
N SER A 251 6.47 -12.68 27.67
CA SER A 251 6.00 -13.57 28.74
C SER A 251 7.15 -13.89 29.69
N GLY A 252 6.89 -13.90 31.00
CA GLY A 252 7.92 -14.19 32.01
C GLY A 252 9.07 -13.18 32.07
N GLY A 253 8.87 -11.95 31.56
CA GLY A 253 9.78 -10.81 31.72
C GLY A 253 10.85 -10.62 30.64
N THR A 254 11.28 -11.67 29.93
CA THR A 254 12.39 -11.54 28.95
C THR A 254 12.19 -12.28 27.62
N SER A 255 11.23 -13.19 27.52
CA SER A 255 11.05 -14.02 26.33
C SER A 255 9.82 -13.60 25.57
N TYR A 256 9.97 -13.38 24.26
CA TYR A 256 8.82 -13.19 23.38
C TYR A 256 8.02 -14.48 23.27
N VAL A 257 6.70 -14.34 23.14
CA VAL A 257 5.77 -15.39 22.74
C VAL A 257 5.07 -14.98 21.44
N ALA A 258 4.64 -15.95 20.65
CA ALA A 258 3.89 -15.73 19.41
C ALA A 258 2.48 -16.32 19.50
N ALA A 259 1.59 -15.88 18.62
CA ALA A 259 0.24 -16.46 18.48
C ALA A 259 -0.13 -16.61 17.02
N THR A 260 -1.15 -17.44 16.75
CA THR A 260 -1.67 -17.59 15.40
C THR A 260 -2.07 -16.21 14.85
N VAL A 261 -1.94 -16.01 13.54
CA VAL A 261 -2.28 -14.72 12.92
C VAL A 261 -3.70 -14.24 13.30
N PRO A 262 -4.76 -15.09 13.26
CA PRO A 262 -6.08 -14.67 13.70
C PRO A 262 -6.13 -14.22 15.16
N ASP A 263 -5.57 -15.00 16.10
CA ASP A 263 -5.58 -14.64 17.52
C ASP A 263 -4.82 -13.34 17.79
N PHE A 264 -3.69 -13.12 17.09
CA PHE A 264 -2.93 -11.89 17.15
C PHE A 264 -3.76 -10.70 16.66
N MET A 265 -4.36 -10.82 15.47
CA MET A 265 -5.14 -9.74 14.84
C MET A 265 -6.39 -9.41 15.66
N ASP A 266 -7.10 -10.43 16.17
CA ASP A 266 -8.25 -10.24 17.06
C ASP A 266 -7.86 -9.50 18.35
N SER A 267 -6.73 -9.87 18.95
CA SER A 267 -6.25 -9.25 20.20
C SER A 267 -5.83 -7.80 20.00
N LEU A 268 -5.08 -7.53 18.93
CA LEU A 268 -4.52 -6.21 18.65
C LEU A 268 -5.58 -5.24 18.13
N LEU A 269 -6.42 -5.68 17.19
CA LEU A 269 -7.38 -4.85 16.48
C LEU A 269 -8.79 -4.89 17.06
N GLY A 270 -9.07 -5.76 18.03
CA GLY A 270 -10.38 -5.84 18.70
C GLY A 270 -10.93 -4.46 19.10
N PRO A 271 -10.17 -3.62 19.83
CA PRO A 271 -10.61 -2.26 20.20
C PRO A 271 -10.91 -1.34 19.00
N TRP A 272 -10.25 -1.58 17.87
CA TRP A 272 -10.27 -0.72 16.69
C TRP A 272 -11.25 -1.18 15.61
N GLY A 273 -11.96 -2.29 15.82
CA GLY A 273 -12.81 -2.92 14.80
C GLY A 273 -13.86 -1.96 14.22
N GLN A 274 -14.53 -1.19 15.07
CA GLN A 274 -15.53 -0.21 14.61
C GLN A 274 -14.92 0.97 13.84
N VAL A 275 -13.72 1.42 14.23
CA VAL A 275 -12.98 2.47 13.51
C VAL A 275 -12.67 2.02 12.09
N ILE A 276 -12.21 0.77 11.93
CA ILE A 276 -11.88 0.20 10.62
C ILE A 276 -13.14 0.04 9.76
N GLN A 277 -14.23 -0.48 10.34
CA GLN A 277 -15.48 -0.75 9.63
C GLN A 277 -16.21 0.50 9.15
N ARG A 278 -16.07 1.63 9.85
CA ARG A 278 -16.70 2.91 9.45
C ARG A 278 -15.95 3.64 8.34
N ALA A 279 -14.68 3.34 8.13
CA ALA A 279 -13.88 4.02 7.12
C ALA A 279 -14.33 3.64 5.70
N GLU A 280 -14.36 4.61 4.79
CA GLU A 280 -14.58 4.35 3.36
C GLU A 280 -13.44 3.51 2.77
N SER A 281 -12.21 3.73 3.26
CA SER A 281 -11.04 2.98 2.85
C SER A 281 -10.15 2.68 4.04
N SER A 282 -9.83 1.39 4.24
CA SER A 282 -8.92 0.94 5.28
C SER A 282 -7.76 0.12 4.68
N THR A 283 -6.53 0.50 5.01
CA THR A 283 -5.31 -0.19 4.50
C THR A 283 -4.46 -0.69 5.65
N LEU A 284 -4.16 -1.99 5.65
CA LEU A 284 -3.21 -2.63 6.55
C LEU A 284 -1.83 -2.75 5.91
N PHE A 285 -0.78 -2.21 6.55
CA PHE A 285 0.61 -2.49 6.24
C PHE A 285 1.23 -3.39 7.31
N PHE A 286 1.50 -4.65 6.97
CA PHE A 286 2.22 -5.55 7.86
C PHE A 286 3.74 -5.39 7.63
N LEU A 287 4.36 -4.48 8.38
CA LEU A 287 5.79 -4.15 8.34
C LEU A 287 6.60 -5.13 9.20
N GLY A 288 6.44 -6.42 8.92
CA GLY A 288 7.12 -7.50 9.64
C GLY A 288 7.88 -8.46 8.74
N CYS A 289 8.50 -9.46 9.37
CA CYS A 289 9.23 -10.51 8.68
C CYS A 289 8.29 -11.33 7.78
N GLY A 290 8.77 -11.70 6.59
CA GLY A 290 7.94 -12.26 5.54
C GLY A 290 7.50 -13.70 5.74
N THR A 291 7.87 -14.34 6.85
CA THR A 291 7.44 -15.70 7.18
C THR A 291 5.94 -15.79 7.38
N ILE A 292 5.27 -14.70 7.81
CA ILE A 292 3.79 -14.63 7.80
C ILE A 292 3.19 -14.83 6.41
N ILE A 293 3.91 -14.50 5.34
CA ILE A 293 3.45 -14.71 3.96
C ILE A 293 3.98 -16.00 3.38
N THR A 294 5.24 -16.34 3.64
CA THR A 294 5.85 -17.52 3.02
C THR A 294 5.44 -18.83 3.71
N GLN A 295 4.93 -18.77 4.95
CA GLN A 295 4.36 -19.94 5.64
C GLN A 295 2.87 -20.09 5.31
N PRO A 296 2.40 -21.31 4.93
CA PRO A 296 1.03 -21.52 4.49
C PRO A 296 -0.03 -21.18 5.57
N GLU A 297 0.24 -21.53 6.83
CA GLU A 297 -0.67 -21.25 7.95
C GLU A 297 -0.74 -19.74 8.23
N GLY A 298 0.41 -19.07 8.33
CA GLY A 298 0.48 -17.62 8.51
C GLY A 298 -0.25 -16.87 7.39
N PHE A 299 -0.03 -17.29 6.14
CA PHE A 299 -0.64 -16.62 4.99
C PHE A 299 -2.16 -16.81 4.95
N ARG A 300 -2.65 -18.02 5.25
CA ARG A 300 -4.08 -18.28 5.38
C ARG A 300 -4.70 -17.44 6.50
N GLY A 301 -4.05 -17.41 7.67
CA GLY A 301 -4.51 -16.64 8.82
C GLY A 301 -4.56 -15.13 8.53
N LEU A 302 -3.56 -14.60 7.82
CA LEU A 302 -3.54 -13.19 7.40
C LEU A 302 -4.70 -12.88 6.45
N ARG A 303 -4.93 -13.72 5.44
CA ARG A 303 -6.06 -13.55 4.50
C ARG A 303 -7.40 -13.54 5.21
N SER A 304 -7.65 -14.50 6.09
CA SER A 304 -8.89 -14.55 6.89
C SER A 304 -9.03 -13.28 7.72
N SER A 305 -7.97 -12.88 8.42
CA SER A 305 -8.00 -11.67 9.27
C SER A 305 -8.27 -10.38 8.47
N VAL A 306 -7.76 -10.26 7.24
CA VAL A 306 -8.05 -9.10 6.38
C VAL A 306 -9.55 -8.99 6.09
N VAL A 307 -10.21 -10.12 5.80
CA VAL A 307 -11.65 -10.18 5.57
C VAL A 307 -12.43 -9.95 6.87
N ASP A 308 -12.06 -10.66 7.94
CA ASP A 308 -12.78 -10.64 9.22
C ASP A 308 -12.73 -9.26 9.91
N HIS A 309 -11.68 -8.48 9.67
CA HIS A 309 -11.54 -7.10 10.15
C HIS A 309 -11.99 -6.05 9.13
N ALA A 310 -12.61 -6.45 8.01
CA ALA A 310 -13.15 -5.57 6.98
C ALA A 310 -12.13 -4.56 6.41
N PHE A 311 -10.88 -5.00 6.21
CA PHE A 311 -9.88 -4.17 5.54
C PHE A 311 -10.16 -4.08 4.04
N SER A 312 -10.16 -2.86 3.48
CA SER A 312 -10.22 -2.68 2.02
C SER A 312 -8.98 -3.23 1.33
N HIS A 313 -7.82 -3.03 1.97
CA HIS A 313 -6.52 -3.46 1.45
C HIS A 313 -5.59 -3.97 2.54
N ALA A 314 -4.70 -4.89 2.16
CA ALA A 314 -3.56 -5.26 2.99
C ALA A 314 -2.30 -5.43 2.15
N VAL A 315 -1.18 -5.00 2.71
CA VAL A 315 0.15 -5.05 2.08
C VAL A 315 1.11 -5.79 2.99
N GLY A 316 1.86 -6.73 2.41
CA GLY A 316 2.88 -7.49 3.12
C GLY A 316 4.10 -7.81 2.25
N PHE A 317 5.16 -8.26 2.89
CA PHE A 317 6.49 -8.45 2.29
C PHE A 317 6.97 -9.90 2.47
N THR A 318 7.63 -10.49 1.47
CA THR A 318 8.08 -11.89 1.52
C THR A 318 9.49 -12.08 2.07
N ALA A 319 10.24 -11.00 2.33
CA ALA A 319 11.61 -11.13 2.83
C ALA A 319 11.61 -11.70 4.26
N LYS A 320 12.27 -12.84 4.46
CA LYS A 320 12.39 -13.50 5.78
C LYS A 320 12.87 -12.55 6.88
N HIS A 321 13.85 -11.70 6.56
CA HIS A 321 14.37 -10.68 7.47
C HIS A 321 14.09 -9.30 6.91
N PHE A 322 12.80 -8.99 6.77
CA PHE A 322 12.36 -7.71 6.26
C PHE A 322 12.81 -6.57 7.16
N HIS A 323 13.40 -5.53 6.57
CA HIS A 323 13.78 -4.32 7.28
C HIS A 323 12.78 -3.20 6.97
N PRO A 324 11.92 -2.80 7.93
CA PRO A 324 10.84 -1.84 7.67
C PRO A 324 11.32 -0.52 7.04
N SER A 325 12.48 0.01 7.42
CA SER A 325 13.01 1.26 6.85
C SER A 325 13.19 1.22 5.32
N LEU A 326 13.32 0.04 4.71
CA LEU A 326 13.39 -0.09 3.25
C LEU A 326 12.05 0.24 2.56
N ALA A 327 10.93 0.19 3.28
CA ALA A 327 9.61 0.59 2.78
C ALA A 327 9.32 2.10 2.89
N SER A 328 10.24 2.92 3.40
CA SER A 328 9.99 4.37 3.59
C SER A 328 9.57 5.06 2.29
N HIS A 329 10.32 4.88 1.20
CA HIS A 329 9.95 5.47 -0.09
C HIS A 329 8.63 4.93 -0.63
N PHE A 330 8.38 3.62 -0.47
CA PHE A 330 7.11 3.00 -0.87
C PHE A 330 5.92 3.63 -0.14
N LEU A 331 6.05 3.83 1.17
CA LEU A 331 5.00 4.37 2.03
C LEU A 331 4.81 5.88 1.83
N ILE A 332 5.86 6.64 1.51
CA ILE A 332 5.72 8.03 1.06
C ILE A 332 4.99 8.10 -0.27
N SER A 333 5.31 7.20 -1.22
CA SER A 333 4.58 7.11 -2.48
C SER A 333 3.11 6.71 -2.27
N PHE A 334 2.81 5.88 -1.27
CA PHE A 334 1.44 5.60 -0.84
C PHE A 334 0.73 6.86 -0.33
N ALA A 335 1.35 7.57 0.62
CA ALA A 335 0.80 8.79 1.19
C ALA A 335 0.52 9.83 0.10
N GLN A 336 1.45 9.99 -0.84
CA GLN A 336 1.27 10.88 -1.97
C GLN A 336 0.17 10.39 -2.91
N ALA A 337 0.28 9.19 -3.49
CA ALA A 337 -0.59 8.77 -4.58
C ALA A 337 -2.02 8.43 -4.11
N VAL A 338 -2.15 7.80 -2.94
CA VAL A 338 -3.44 7.27 -2.47
C VAL A 338 -4.13 8.27 -1.56
N ILE A 339 -3.43 8.76 -0.54
CA ILE A 339 -4.05 9.66 0.45
C ILE A 339 -4.22 11.07 -0.14
N VAL A 340 -3.13 11.68 -0.62
CA VAL A 340 -3.18 13.04 -1.16
C VAL A 340 -3.82 13.04 -2.55
N GLU A 341 -3.33 12.21 -3.47
CA GLU A 341 -3.74 12.26 -4.87
C GLU A 341 -5.06 11.52 -5.17
N GLY A 342 -5.58 10.75 -4.22
CA GLY A 342 -6.87 10.07 -4.31
C GLY A 342 -6.93 8.93 -5.32
N PHE A 343 -5.79 8.39 -5.77
CA PHE A 343 -5.81 7.19 -6.60
C PHE A 343 -6.21 5.97 -5.77
N SER A 344 -6.92 5.03 -6.38
CA SER A 344 -7.09 3.72 -5.74
C SER A 344 -5.72 3.06 -5.52
N LEU A 345 -5.55 2.36 -4.39
CA LEU A 345 -4.27 1.72 -4.05
C LEU A 345 -3.79 0.79 -5.17
N ARG A 346 -4.70 0.02 -5.77
CA ARG A 346 -4.39 -0.90 -6.85
C ARG A 346 -3.87 -0.19 -8.11
N GLU A 347 -4.44 0.96 -8.45
CA GLU A 347 -3.99 1.76 -9.59
C GLU A 347 -2.61 2.37 -9.33
N ALA A 348 -2.38 2.89 -8.11
CA ALA A 348 -1.13 3.54 -7.73
C ALA A 348 0.04 2.54 -7.51
N PHE A 349 -0.27 1.28 -7.17
CA PHE A 349 0.70 0.30 -6.69
C PHE A 349 1.92 0.11 -7.60
N PRO A 350 1.78 -0.08 -8.92
CA PRO A 350 2.92 -0.24 -9.83
C PRO A 350 3.91 0.93 -9.75
N ASN A 351 3.39 2.17 -9.71
CA ASN A 351 4.21 3.37 -9.64
C ASN A 351 4.87 3.52 -8.27
N MET A 352 4.17 3.15 -7.19
CA MET A 352 4.72 3.15 -5.82
C MET A 352 5.91 2.17 -5.72
N LEU A 353 5.77 0.97 -6.29
CA LEU A 353 6.81 -0.04 -6.30
C LEU A 353 8.03 0.39 -7.10
N GLU A 354 7.83 1.07 -8.23
CA GLU A 354 8.90 1.58 -9.08
C GLU A 354 9.77 2.63 -8.35
N GLN A 355 9.17 3.40 -7.44
CA GLN A 355 9.85 4.41 -6.62
C GLN A 355 10.50 3.81 -5.37
N SER A 356 10.02 2.64 -4.93
CA SER A 356 10.54 1.95 -3.77
C SER A 356 11.83 1.18 -4.10
N GLY A 357 12.87 1.32 -3.27
CA GLY A 357 14.08 0.50 -3.39
C GLY A 357 13.86 -0.99 -3.04
N LEU A 358 12.62 -1.46 -2.90
CA LEU A 358 12.26 -2.75 -2.31
C LEU A 358 12.62 -3.96 -3.18
N GLY A 359 12.69 -3.79 -4.50
CA GLY A 359 12.69 -4.92 -5.42
C GLY A 359 13.84 -5.91 -5.28
N MET A 360 15.02 -5.45 -4.85
CA MET A 360 16.14 -6.34 -4.59
C MET A 360 16.01 -7.12 -3.27
N HIS A 361 15.16 -6.68 -2.37
CA HIS A 361 15.05 -7.20 -1.01
C HIS A 361 13.85 -8.12 -0.84
N THR A 362 12.69 -7.74 -1.37
CA THR A 362 11.42 -8.42 -1.10
C THR A 362 10.49 -8.41 -2.31
N ASP A 363 9.63 -9.43 -2.40
CA ASP A 363 8.39 -9.28 -3.15
C ASP A 363 7.36 -8.57 -2.26
N VAL A 364 6.38 -7.95 -2.91
CA VAL A 364 5.32 -7.23 -2.21
C VAL A 364 3.98 -7.85 -2.60
N LEU A 365 3.15 -8.19 -1.62
CA LEU A 365 1.80 -8.68 -1.84
C LEU A 365 0.82 -7.56 -1.58
N LEU A 366 -0.15 -7.40 -2.47
CA LEU A 366 -1.34 -6.58 -2.28
C LEU A 366 -2.56 -7.50 -2.23
N MET A 367 -3.28 -7.45 -1.11
CA MET A 367 -4.60 -8.03 -0.96
C MET A 367 -5.62 -6.91 -1.10
N THR A 368 -6.66 -7.11 -1.91
CA THR A 368 -7.74 -6.15 -2.13
C THR A 368 -9.06 -6.84 -1.92
N ALA A 369 -9.87 -6.32 -1.00
CA ALA A 369 -11.22 -6.81 -0.77
C ALA A 369 -12.07 -6.61 -2.03
N THR A 370 -12.85 -7.63 -2.36
CA THR A 370 -13.73 -7.64 -3.53
C THR A 370 -15.11 -8.11 -3.06
N PRO A 371 -15.88 -7.22 -2.40
CA PRO A 371 -17.14 -7.59 -1.75
C PRO A 371 -18.21 -8.09 -2.74
N GLU A 372 -18.09 -7.72 -4.01
CA GLU A 372 -19.01 -8.11 -5.08
C GLU A 372 -18.65 -9.47 -5.72
N ASP A 373 -17.45 -9.99 -5.47
CA ASP A 373 -16.94 -11.21 -6.10
C ASP A 373 -17.21 -12.46 -5.25
N ALA A 374 -17.34 -13.61 -5.91
CA ALA A 374 -17.47 -14.91 -5.23
C ALA A 374 -16.26 -15.24 -4.33
N VAL A 375 -15.09 -14.67 -4.64
CA VAL A 375 -13.88 -14.73 -3.82
C VAL A 375 -13.72 -13.37 -3.14
N PRO A 376 -13.72 -13.29 -1.80
CA PRO A 376 -13.78 -12.02 -1.08
C PRO A 376 -12.49 -11.20 -1.15
N LEU A 377 -11.41 -11.78 -1.70
CA LEU A 377 -10.08 -11.17 -1.70
C LEU A 377 -9.32 -11.50 -2.97
N ARG A 378 -8.99 -10.47 -3.74
CA ARG A 378 -8.01 -10.55 -4.82
C ARG A 378 -6.61 -10.37 -4.24
N ILE A 379 -5.70 -11.29 -4.56
CA ILE A 379 -4.30 -11.20 -4.12
C ILE A 379 -3.38 -11.11 -5.32
N THR A 380 -2.57 -10.06 -5.33
CA THR A 380 -1.57 -9.82 -6.35
C THR A 380 -0.18 -9.80 -5.72
N ARG A 381 0.71 -10.68 -6.19
CA ARG A 381 2.13 -10.70 -5.83
C ARG A 381 2.94 -9.94 -6.86
N TYR A 382 3.64 -8.91 -6.43
CA TYR A 382 4.56 -8.14 -7.23
C TYR A 382 5.98 -8.66 -7.02
N LYS A 383 6.54 -9.30 -8.05
CA LYS A 383 7.90 -9.84 -8.04
C LYS A 383 8.84 -8.92 -8.79
N TRP A 384 9.90 -8.45 -8.15
CA TRP A 384 10.90 -7.68 -8.87
C TRP A 384 11.66 -8.58 -9.84
N ALA A 385 11.78 -8.15 -11.08
CA ALA A 385 12.48 -8.86 -12.14
C ALA A 385 13.68 -8.03 -12.62
N HIS A 386 14.81 -8.70 -12.80
CA HIS A 386 16.01 -8.13 -13.38
C HIS A 386 16.63 -9.10 -14.36
N VAL A 387 16.99 -8.63 -15.55
CA VAL A 387 17.42 -9.48 -16.68
C VAL A 387 18.61 -10.40 -16.38
N SER A 388 19.45 -10.06 -15.39
CA SER A 388 20.65 -10.84 -15.04
C SER A 388 20.77 -11.27 -13.57
N ILE A 389 19.94 -10.72 -12.68
CA ILE A 389 20.02 -10.98 -11.23
C ILE A 389 18.82 -11.80 -10.79
N ARG A 390 17.64 -11.41 -11.28
CA ARG A 390 16.36 -11.99 -10.92
C ARG A 390 15.47 -12.18 -12.16
N PRO A 391 15.93 -12.94 -13.17
CA PRO A 391 15.20 -13.12 -14.42
C PRO A 391 13.80 -13.66 -14.16
N TRP A 392 12.80 -12.91 -14.61
CA TRP A 392 11.40 -13.23 -14.37
C TRP A 392 11.02 -13.41 -12.88
N GLY A 393 11.67 -12.70 -11.97
CA GLY A 393 11.41 -12.83 -10.53
C GLY A 393 12.12 -14.02 -9.87
N ASN A 394 12.85 -14.84 -10.63
CA ASN A 394 13.59 -16.00 -10.11
C ASN A 394 14.98 -15.58 -9.66
N VAL A 395 15.33 -15.78 -8.39
CA VAL A 395 16.63 -15.39 -7.84
C VAL A 395 17.72 -16.32 -8.39
N LEU A 396 18.73 -15.75 -9.04
CA LEU A 396 19.95 -16.49 -9.36
C LEU A 396 20.90 -16.45 -8.16
N PRO A 397 21.57 -17.56 -7.80
CA PRO A 397 22.46 -17.58 -6.66
C PRO A 397 23.69 -16.71 -6.92
N LEU A 398 24.13 -15.92 -5.95
CA LEU A 398 25.31 -15.06 -6.09
C LEU A 398 26.60 -15.85 -6.41
N GLN A 399 26.65 -17.10 -5.96
CA GLN A 399 27.76 -18.02 -6.13
C GLN A 399 27.30 -19.26 -6.91
N CYS A 400 28.12 -19.72 -7.86
CA CYS A 400 27.86 -20.98 -8.54
C CYS A 400 27.95 -22.15 -7.55
N PRO A 401 26.89 -22.95 -7.34
CA PRO A 401 26.93 -24.04 -6.36
C PRO A 401 27.84 -25.21 -6.80
N GLN A 402 28.25 -25.23 -8.07
CA GLN A 402 29.10 -26.30 -8.62
C GLN A 402 30.59 -26.00 -8.47
N CYS A 403 31.01 -24.73 -8.53
CA CYS A 403 32.44 -24.36 -8.49
C CYS A 403 32.79 -23.28 -7.47
N GLY A 404 31.82 -22.74 -6.73
CA GLY A 404 32.04 -21.74 -5.70
C GLY A 404 32.44 -20.36 -6.24
N THR A 405 32.44 -20.11 -7.55
CA THR A 405 32.80 -18.80 -8.09
C THR A 405 31.65 -17.81 -7.87
N PRO A 406 31.88 -16.64 -7.23
CA PRO A 406 30.93 -15.52 -7.26
C PRO A 406 30.85 -15.03 -8.71
N VAL A 407 29.69 -15.09 -9.35
CA VAL A 407 29.58 -14.83 -10.78
C VAL A 407 28.39 -13.97 -11.15
N VAL A 408 28.61 -13.08 -12.12
CA VAL A 408 27.54 -12.56 -12.96
C VAL A 408 27.20 -13.65 -13.96
N TRP A 409 26.00 -14.21 -13.84
CA TRP A 409 25.54 -15.30 -14.71
C TRP A 409 25.48 -14.86 -16.17
N GLU A 410 26.04 -15.68 -17.07
CA GLU A 410 26.05 -15.39 -18.50
C GLU A 410 24.75 -15.89 -19.14
N ARG A 411 24.00 -14.98 -19.77
CA ARG A 411 22.79 -15.33 -20.52
C ARG A 411 23.18 -15.96 -21.86
N ILE A 412 22.76 -17.20 -22.11
CA ILE A 412 23.13 -17.95 -23.32
C ILE A 412 21.97 -18.24 -24.26
N GLN A 413 20.74 -18.09 -23.80
CA GLN A 413 19.56 -18.27 -24.64
C GLN A 413 18.42 -17.40 -24.13
N ALA A 414 17.73 -16.78 -25.07
CA ALA A 414 16.40 -16.24 -24.91
C ALA A 414 15.52 -16.96 -25.94
N ASP A 415 14.39 -17.48 -25.52
CA ASP A 415 13.37 -17.88 -26.50
C ASP A 415 12.92 -16.65 -27.31
N SER A 416 12.54 -16.84 -28.57
CA SER A 416 11.90 -15.79 -29.37
C SER A 416 10.60 -15.31 -28.71
N SER A 417 9.93 -16.20 -27.96
CA SER A 417 8.76 -15.87 -27.14
C SER A 417 9.08 -15.10 -25.85
N GLN A 418 10.37 -14.98 -25.49
CA GLN A 418 10.89 -14.45 -24.22
C GLN A 418 10.37 -15.14 -22.94
N LYS A 419 9.56 -16.21 -23.02
CA LYS A 419 8.94 -16.86 -21.85
C LYS A 419 9.92 -17.60 -20.93
N TYR A 420 11.13 -17.89 -21.40
CA TYR A 420 12.21 -18.41 -20.57
C TYR A 420 13.58 -17.85 -20.95
N MET A 421 14.48 -17.82 -19.98
CA MET A 421 15.86 -17.40 -20.12
C MET A 421 16.77 -18.48 -19.56
N VAL A 422 17.86 -18.78 -20.27
CA VAL A 422 18.88 -19.75 -19.82
C VAL A 422 20.17 -19.02 -19.50
N PHE A 423 20.69 -19.31 -18.31
CA PHE A 423 21.93 -18.77 -17.78
C PHE A 423 22.95 -19.89 -17.58
N ARG A 424 24.24 -19.59 -17.76
CA ARG A 424 25.36 -20.49 -17.43
C ARG A 424 26.40 -19.82 -16.55
N CYS A 425 27.14 -20.64 -15.80
CA CYS A 425 28.33 -20.16 -15.11
C CYS A 425 29.41 -19.73 -16.15
N PRO A 426 29.94 -18.49 -16.08
CA PRO A 426 30.95 -18.02 -17.02
C PRO A 426 32.31 -18.68 -16.80
N PHE A 427 32.59 -19.23 -15.60
CA PHE A 427 33.88 -19.83 -15.27
C PHE A 427 34.15 -21.08 -16.11
N THR A 428 35.27 -21.08 -16.84
CA THR A 428 35.64 -22.14 -17.78
C THR A 428 35.96 -23.46 -17.10
N GLY A 429 36.45 -23.41 -15.85
CA GLY A 429 36.70 -24.57 -15.00
C GLY A 429 35.48 -25.12 -14.26
N CYS A 430 34.30 -24.53 -14.42
CA CYS A 430 33.09 -25.03 -13.77
C CYS A 430 32.77 -26.45 -14.25
N GLY A 431 32.73 -27.42 -13.33
CA GLY A 431 32.51 -28.84 -13.64
C GLY A 431 33.77 -29.65 -13.89
N CYS A 432 34.95 -29.04 -13.78
CA CYS A 432 36.20 -29.79 -13.64
C CYS A 432 36.28 -30.36 -12.22
N THR A 433 36.27 -31.68 -12.09
CA THR A 433 36.66 -32.36 -10.85
C THR A 433 38.18 -32.56 -10.86
N ASN A 434 38.82 -32.58 -9.69
CA ASN A 434 40.27 -32.85 -9.59
C ASN A 434 40.65 -34.28 -9.99
N THR A 435 39.66 -35.12 -10.27
CA THR A 435 39.82 -36.49 -10.73
C THR A 435 39.65 -36.52 -12.24
N GLU A 436 40.61 -37.07 -12.99
CA GLU A 436 40.60 -37.18 -14.46
C GLU A 436 39.35 -37.86 -15.07
N ARG A 437 38.48 -38.43 -14.24
CA ARG A 437 37.25 -39.10 -14.62
C ARG A 437 36.09 -38.10 -14.75
N GLY A 438 36.09 -37.35 -15.85
CA GLY A 438 34.89 -36.71 -16.43
C GLY A 438 34.68 -35.22 -16.11
N ARG A 439 34.55 -34.40 -17.16
CA ARG A 439 34.17 -32.99 -17.06
C ARG A 439 32.65 -32.87 -17.07
N LEU A 440 32.06 -32.43 -15.95
CA LEU A 440 30.64 -32.07 -15.92
C LEU A 440 30.39 -30.81 -16.78
N PRO A 441 29.21 -30.68 -17.40
CA PRO A 441 28.84 -29.43 -18.05
C PRO A 441 28.81 -28.29 -17.02
N ARG A 442 29.07 -27.06 -17.47
CA ARG A 442 28.95 -25.88 -16.60
C ARG A 442 27.52 -25.78 -16.07
N LYS A 443 27.38 -25.37 -14.80
CA LYS A 443 26.07 -25.20 -14.17
C LYS A 443 25.21 -24.25 -15.00
N LYS A 444 23.96 -24.65 -15.25
CA LYS A 444 22.94 -23.85 -15.93
C LYS A 444 21.74 -23.62 -15.03
N TYR A 445 21.06 -22.50 -15.26
CA TYR A 445 19.75 -22.19 -14.69
C TYR A 445 18.79 -21.82 -15.81
N THR A 446 17.57 -22.36 -15.75
CA THR A 446 16.47 -21.99 -16.64
C THR A 446 15.43 -21.26 -15.81
N CYS A 447 15.17 -20.00 -16.15
CA CYS A 447 14.21 -19.16 -15.45
C CYS A 447 13.03 -18.91 -16.37
N LYS A 448 11.83 -19.26 -15.92
CA LYS A 448 10.58 -19.10 -16.68
C LYS A 448 9.78 -17.93 -16.12
N ALA A 449 9.08 -17.22 -16.99
CA ALA A 449 8.03 -16.29 -16.57
C ALA A 449 6.95 -17.08 -15.81
N PRO A 450 6.53 -16.61 -14.62
CA PRO A 450 5.35 -17.19 -13.96
C PRO A 450 4.14 -17.13 -14.90
N GLU A 451 3.33 -18.17 -14.86
CA GLU A 451 2.11 -18.21 -15.68
C GLU A 451 1.16 -17.07 -15.29
N GLY A 452 0.48 -16.48 -16.28
CA GLY A 452 -0.40 -15.32 -16.08
C GLY A 452 0.31 -14.03 -15.64
N SER A 453 1.64 -14.00 -15.52
CA SER A 453 2.35 -12.80 -15.09
C SER A 453 2.37 -11.71 -16.15
N THR A 454 2.24 -10.46 -15.71
CA THR A 454 2.36 -9.27 -16.55
C THR A 454 3.60 -8.49 -16.16
N LEU A 455 4.47 -8.19 -17.14
CA LEU A 455 5.61 -7.31 -16.91
C LEU A 455 5.15 -5.86 -16.91
N LEU A 456 5.32 -5.19 -15.78
CA LEU A 456 4.99 -3.78 -15.64
C LEU A 456 6.05 -2.91 -16.35
N PRO A 457 5.73 -1.68 -16.75
CA PRO A 457 6.74 -0.72 -17.15
C PRO A 457 7.74 -0.46 -16.01
N GLY A 458 9.01 -0.35 -16.34
CA GLY A 458 10.07 -0.08 -15.36
C GLY A 458 10.98 1.07 -15.78
N ARG A 459 11.35 1.93 -14.83
CA ARG A 459 12.27 3.07 -14.99
C ARG A 459 13.63 2.69 -15.52
N ARG A 460 14.10 1.47 -15.21
CA ARG A 460 15.42 0.98 -15.61
C ARG A 460 15.24 -0.01 -16.74
N ARG A 461 16.04 0.13 -17.80
CA ARG A 461 16.01 -0.77 -18.99
C ARG A 461 16.12 -2.26 -18.64
N ASN A 462 16.73 -2.60 -17.51
CA ASN A 462 17.05 -3.96 -17.10
C ASN A 462 16.26 -4.47 -15.88
N ALA A 463 15.40 -3.63 -15.31
CA ALA A 463 14.69 -3.95 -14.07
C ALA A 463 13.23 -3.48 -14.14
N SER A 464 12.32 -4.35 -13.75
CA SER A 464 10.91 -4.00 -13.61
C SER A 464 10.23 -4.87 -12.55
N TRP A 465 8.93 -4.70 -12.38
CA TRP A 465 8.08 -5.54 -11.55
C TRP A 465 7.23 -6.45 -12.42
N LEU A 466 7.01 -7.67 -11.95
CA LEU A 466 6.03 -8.61 -12.48
C LEU A 466 4.82 -8.59 -11.58
N GLU A 467 3.65 -8.39 -12.18
CA GLU A 467 2.38 -8.59 -11.53
C GLU A 467 1.94 -10.05 -11.70
N VAL A 468 1.72 -10.76 -10.60
CA VAL A 468 1.24 -12.15 -10.60
C VAL A 468 -0.03 -12.20 -9.74
N THR A 469 -1.19 -12.44 -10.36
CA THR A 469 -2.43 -12.67 -9.60
C THR A 469 -2.43 -14.11 -9.09
N LEU A 470 -2.65 -14.29 -7.79
CA LEU A 470 -2.69 -15.60 -7.16
C LEU A 470 -4.13 -16.13 -7.20
N ASP A 471 -4.32 -17.32 -7.79
CA ASP A 471 -5.61 -18.01 -7.84
C ASP A 471 -5.73 -19.00 -6.67
N PHE A 472 -6.86 -18.94 -5.97
CA PHE A 472 -7.20 -19.81 -4.85
C PHE A 472 -8.51 -20.56 -5.05
N SER A 473 -9.05 -20.57 -6.28
CA SER A 473 -10.30 -21.24 -6.62
C SER A 473 -10.19 -22.77 -6.65
N GLY A 474 -8.98 -23.35 -6.53
CA GLY A 474 -8.73 -24.79 -6.52
C GLY A 474 -8.20 -25.33 -5.19
N ASN A 475 -8.50 -26.61 -4.89
CA ASN A 475 -7.96 -27.36 -3.74
C ASN A 475 -6.41 -27.49 -3.76
N ASN A 476 -5.77 -27.22 -4.89
CA ASN A 476 -4.33 -27.05 -4.99
C ASN A 476 -3.98 -25.58 -4.80
N ALA A 477 -4.16 -25.07 -3.58
CA ALA A 477 -3.61 -23.78 -3.22
C ALA A 477 -2.09 -23.90 -3.30
N GLU A 478 -1.50 -23.40 -4.40
CA GLU A 478 -0.06 -23.23 -4.46
C GLU A 478 0.37 -22.44 -3.22
N THR A 479 1.33 -22.99 -2.48
CA THR A 479 1.99 -22.25 -1.42
C THR A 479 2.63 -20.98 -2.04
N PRO A 480 2.37 -19.80 -1.47
CA PRO A 480 2.57 -18.49 -2.11
C PRO A 480 3.94 -18.22 -2.75
#